data_AF-A0A1Y4SKA7-F1
#
_entry.id   AF-A0A1Y4SKA7-F1
#
_cell.length_a   1.000
_cell.length_b   1.000
_cell.length_c   1.000
_cell.angle_alpha   90.00
_cell.angle_beta   90.00
_cell.angle_gamma   90.00
#
_symmetry.space_group_name_H-M   'P 1'
#
loop_
_entity.id
_entity.type
_entity.pdbx_description
1 polymer ?
#
loop_
_entity_poly.entity_id
_entity_poly.type
_entity_poly.pdbx_seq_one_letter_code
_entity_poly.pdbx_strand_id
1 'polypeptide(L)'
;MMLQALASDIDHTLFFQERNPQISIQDCQAIQNYQSLGHLFGLCSGRPYQGVVHLSDQIHPDFYIITSGALILDRALHVIYEKFIDYQILHQLFYQYN
;
A
#
# COMPACT_ATOMS: atom_id res chain seq x y z
N MET A 1 -9.53 11.75 -22.26
CA MET A 1 -8.41 11.83 -21.29
C MET A 1 -7.98 10.41 -20.96
N MET A 2 -6.68 10.18 -20.77
CA MET A 2 -6.14 8.87 -20.39
C MET A 2 -6.15 8.75 -18.87
N LEU A 3 -6.88 7.77 -18.33
CA LEU A 3 -6.84 7.43 -16.91
C LEU A 3 -5.45 6.87 -16.58
N GLN A 4 -4.94 7.19 -15.40
CA GLN A 4 -3.62 6.76 -14.95
C GLN A 4 -3.75 6.26 -13.51
N ALA A 5 -2.88 5.32 -13.14
CA ALA A 5 -2.76 4.85 -11.78
C ALA A 5 -1.35 5.19 -11.26
N LEU A 6 -1.28 5.70 -10.04
CA LEU A 6 -0.04 5.98 -9.33
C LEU A 6 -0.01 5.15 -8.05
N ALA A 7 1.08 4.42 -7.83
CA ALA A 7 1.32 3.67 -6.62
C ALA A 7 2.51 4.28 -5.87
N SER A 8 2.32 4.66 -4.61
CA SER A 8 3.37 5.23 -3.77
C SER A 8 3.89 4.22 -2.77
N ASP A 9 5.21 4.18 -2.59
CA ASP A 9 5.79 3.62 -1.38
C ASP A 9 5.37 4.44 -0.14
N ILE A 10 5.50 3.84 1.05
CA ILE A 10 5.05 4.40 2.32
C ILE A 10 6.23 4.94 3.13
N ASP A 11 7.07 4.05 3.65
CA ASP A 11 8.06 4.39 4.67
C ASP A 11 9.15 5.30 4.09
N HIS A 12 9.28 6.51 4.63
CA HIS A 12 10.19 7.54 4.13
C HIS A 12 9.93 7.98 2.67
N THR A 13 8.76 7.67 2.13
CA THR A 13 8.28 8.16 0.83
C THR A 13 7.04 9.03 1.01
N LEU A 14 5.95 8.46 1.50
CA LEU A 14 4.70 9.17 1.78
C LEU A 14 4.54 9.48 3.28
N PHE A 15 5.01 8.57 4.13
CA PHE A 15 4.87 8.63 5.59
C PHE A 15 6.23 8.81 6.26
N PHE A 16 6.32 9.79 7.16
CA PHE A 16 7.49 10.08 7.98
C PHE A 16 7.09 10.14 9.44
N GLN A 17 7.50 9.16 10.23
CA GLN A 17 7.10 9.02 11.63
C GLN A 17 7.52 10.23 12.49
N GLU A 18 8.66 10.83 12.16
CA GLU A 18 9.25 11.98 12.83
C GLU A 18 8.57 13.32 12.50
N ARG A 19 7.64 13.35 11.54
CA ARG A 19 6.92 14.57 11.13
C ARG A 19 5.54 14.66 11.77
N ASN A 20 5.07 15.90 11.94
CA ASN A 20 3.68 16.18 12.30
C ASN A 20 3.13 17.28 11.37
N PRO A 21 2.19 16.97 10.46
CA PRO A 21 1.61 15.65 10.22
C PRO A 21 2.61 14.66 9.59
N GLN A 22 2.36 13.37 9.77
CA GLN A 22 3.25 12.30 9.30
C GLN A 22 3.21 12.13 7.77
N ILE A 23 2.07 12.43 7.15
CA ILE A 23 1.94 12.71 5.72
C ILE A 23 1.78 14.22 5.57
N SER A 24 2.49 14.85 4.64
CA SER A 24 2.37 16.30 4.46
C SER A 24 0.98 16.69 3.96
N ILE A 25 0.51 17.87 4.37
CA ILE A 25 -0.79 18.39 3.92
C ILE A 25 -0.81 18.55 2.39
N GLN A 26 0.34 18.93 1.80
CA GLN A 26 0.51 19.09 0.37
C GLN A 26 0.33 17.75 -0.37
N ASP A 27 0.88 16.66 0.17
CA ASP A 27 0.73 15.33 -0.42
C ASP A 27 -0.74 14.87 -0.35
N CYS A 28 -1.40 15.04 0.80
CA CYS A 28 -2.83 14.72 0.93
C CYS A 28 -3.69 15.47 -0.10
N GLN A 29 -3.44 16.77 -0.28
CA GLN A 29 -4.14 17.60 -1.27
C GLN A 29 -3.83 17.18 -2.71
N ALA A 30 -2.57 16.86 -3.01
CA ALA A 30 -2.16 16.40 -4.33
C ALA A 30 -2.83 15.07 -4.69
N ILE A 31 -2.88 14.12 -3.75
CA ILE A 31 -3.55 12.83 -3.91
C ILE A 31 -5.05 13.03 -4.16
N GLN A 32 -5.72 13.84 -3.34
CA GLN A 32 -7.14 14.12 -3.49
C GLN A 32 -7.45 14.78 -4.84
N ASN A 33 -6.62 15.73 -5.27
CA ASN A 33 -6.76 16.39 -6.57
C ASN A 33 -6.51 15.41 -7.73
N TYR A 34 -5.53 14.53 -7.60
CA TYR A 34 -5.24 13.50 -8.59
C TYR A 34 -6.43 12.55 -8.77
N GLN A 35 -7.02 12.10 -7.66
CA GLN A 35 -8.20 11.24 -7.65
C GLN A 35 -9.45 11.95 -8.19
N SER A 36 -9.64 13.25 -7.90
CA SER A 36 -10.80 14.01 -8.37
C SER A 36 -10.83 14.20 -9.90
N LEU A 37 -9.66 14.12 -10.56
CA LEU A 37 -9.52 14.09 -12.02
C LEU A 37 -9.83 12.70 -12.63
N GLY A 38 -10.19 11.72 -11.79
CA GLY A 38 -10.51 10.35 -12.20
C GLY A 38 -9.32 9.40 -12.22
N HIS A 39 -8.11 9.85 -11.86
CA HIS A 39 -6.97 8.95 -11.72
C HIS A 39 -7.08 8.08 -10.47
N LEU A 40 -6.31 6.99 -10.42
CA LEU A 40 -6.29 6.08 -9.28
C LEU A 40 -5.01 6.28 -8.48
N PHE A 41 -5.12 6.39 -7.16
CA PHE A 41 -3.98 6.44 -6.27
C PHE A 41 -3.98 5.21 -5.35
N GLY A 42 -2.86 4.51 -5.23
CA GLY A 42 -2.73 3.35 -4.35
C GLY A 42 -1.43 3.33 -3.57
N LEU A 43 -1.38 2.46 -2.58
CA LEU A 43 -0.17 2.21 -1.78
C LEU A 43 0.59 1.00 -2.33
N CYS A 44 1.91 1.02 -2.23
CA CYS A 44 2.81 -0.07 -2.59
C CYS A 44 3.84 -0.27 -1.48
N SER A 45 3.71 -1.28 -0.63
CA SER A 45 4.58 -1.45 0.54
C SER A 45 4.92 -2.91 0.85
N GLY A 46 6.06 -3.12 1.50
CA GLY A 46 6.40 -4.38 2.14
C GLY A 46 5.50 -4.71 3.35
N ARG A 47 4.83 -3.72 3.93
CA ARG A 47 3.96 -3.89 5.10
C ARG A 47 2.71 -4.71 4.77
N PRO A 48 2.18 -5.49 5.73
CA PRO A 48 0.85 -6.08 5.62
C PRO A 48 -0.24 -5.00 5.76
N TYR A 49 -1.49 -5.34 5.46
CA TYR A 49 -2.62 -4.38 5.55
C TYR A 49 -2.71 -3.67 6.92
N GLN A 50 -2.52 -4.43 8.01
CA GLN A 50 -2.54 -3.88 9.36
C GLN A 50 -1.46 -2.80 9.60
N GLY A 51 -0.37 -2.85 8.84
CA GLY A 51 0.72 -1.88 8.89
C GLY A 51 0.44 -0.58 8.14
N VAL A 52 -0.64 -0.51 7.35
CA VAL A 52 -0.95 0.64 6.48
C VAL A 52 -2.36 1.21 6.69
N VAL A 53 -3.24 0.47 7.37
CA VAL A 53 -4.64 0.86 7.57
C VAL A 53 -4.80 2.22 8.25
N HIS A 54 -3.94 2.57 9.21
CA HIS A 54 -3.97 3.87 9.90
C HIS A 54 -3.79 5.09 8.98
N LEU A 55 -3.24 4.90 7.77
CA LEU A 55 -3.12 5.99 6.79
C LEU A 55 -4.48 6.40 6.21
N SER A 56 -5.52 5.56 6.35
CA SER A 56 -6.89 5.87 5.90
C SER A 56 -7.47 7.11 6.55
N ASP A 57 -6.92 7.52 7.69
CA ASP A 57 -7.34 8.72 8.42
C ASP A 57 -6.92 10.03 7.72
N GLN A 58 -5.91 9.95 6.83
CA GLN A 58 -5.34 11.12 6.13
C GLN A 58 -5.52 11.04 4.61
N ILE A 59 -5.46 9.83 4.03
CA ILE A 59 -5.57 9.58 2.59
C ILE A 59 -6.48 8.38 2.33
N HIS A 60 -7.14 8.34 1.18
CA HIS A 60 -8.05 7.23 0.84
C HIS A 60 -7.57 6.51 -0.44
N PRO A 61 -6.70 5.48 -0.32
CA PRO A 61 -6.22 4.72 -1.47
C PRO A 61 -7.35 3.98 -2.21
N ASP A 62 -7.26 3.94 -3.53
CA ASP A 62 -8.15 3.18 -4.41
C ASP A 62 -7.76 1.70 -4.50
N PHE A 63 -6.50 1.37 -4.18
CA PHE A 63 -5.97 0.02 -4.14
C PHE A 63 -4.73 -0.07 -3.22
N TYR A 64 -4.40 -1.30 -2.83
CA TYR A 64 -3.27 -1.61 -1.98
C TYR A 64 -2.43 -2.72 -2.62
N ILE A 65 -1.14 -2.48 -2.82
CA ILE A 65 -0.13 -3.48 -3.16
C ILE A 65 0.71 -3.66 -1.88
N ILE A 66 0.50 -4.76 -1.16
CA ILE A 66 1.02 -4.97 0.18
C ILE A 66 1.72 -6.32 0.29
N THR A 67 2.44 -6.54 1.39
CA THR A 67 3.26 -7.74 1.60
C THR A 67 4.24 -7.94 0.43
N SER A 68 4.92 -6.85 0.03
CA SER A 68 5.85 -6.83 -1.11
C SER A 68 5.22 -7.30 -2.42
N GLY A 69 3.94 -6.96 -2.63
CA GLY A 69 3.16 -7.33 -3.82
C GLY A 69 2.60 -8.75 -3.79
N ALA A 70 2.76 -9.49 -2.70
CA ALA A 70 2.14 -10.79 -2.52
C ALA A 70 0.62 -10.70 -2.31
N LEU A 71 0.09 -9.54 -1.93
CA LEU A 71 -1.35 -9.32 -1.79
C LEU A 71 -1.73 -7.97 -2.42
N ILE A 72 -2.72 -7.98 -3.32
CA ILE A 72 -3.29 -6.79 -3.94
C ILE A 72 -4.77 -6.73 -3.62
N LEU A 73 -5.20 -5.61 -3.04
CA LEU A 73 -6.59 -5.37 -2.64
C LEU A 73 -7.17 -4.18 -3.41
N ASP A 74 -8.47 -4.25 -3.72
CA ASP A 74 -9.23 -3.07 -4.11
C ASP A 74 -9.54 -2.17 -2.91
N ARG A 75 -10.17 -1.02 -3.15
CA ARG A 75 -10.62 -0.08 -2.11
C ARG A 75 -11.59 -0.69 -1.09
N ALA A 76 -12.39 -1.68 -1.49
CA ALA A 76 -13.31 -2.38 -0.61
C ALA A 76 -12.65 -3.58 0.11
N LEU A 77 -11.32 -3.71 -0.03
CA LEU A 77 -10.50 -4.78 0.51
C LEU A 77 -10.80 -6.16 -0.08
N HIS A 78 -11.44 -6.23 -1.24
CA HIS A 78 -11.54 -7.49 -1.97
C HIS A 78 -10.18 -7.82 -2.59
N VAL A 79 -9.83 -9.10 -2.55
CA VAL A 79 -8.59 -9.61 -3.12
C VAL A 79 -8.67 -9.54 -4.65
N ILE A 80 -7.79 -8.74 -5.25
CA ILE A 80 -7.55 -8.73 -6.70
C ILE A 80 -6.53 -9.81 -7.06
N TYR A 81 -5.49 -9.95 -6.23
CA TYR A 81 -4.42 -10.92 -6.44
C TYR A 81 -3.81 -11.31 -5.09
N GLU A 82 -3.43 -12.59 -4.96
CA GLU A 82 -2.65 -13.07 -3.83
C GLU A 82 -1.66 -14.16 -4.27
N LYS A 83 -0.52 -14.21 -3.57
CA LYS A 83 0.50 -15.23 -3.76
C LYS A 83 1.00 -15.71 -2.41
N PHE A 84 0.85 -17.00 -2.18
CA PHE A 84 1.38 -17.67 -1.00
C PHE A 84 2.76 -18.27 -1.28
N ILE A 85 3.54 -18.43 -0.22
CA ILE A 85 4.74 -19.25 -0.23
C ILE A 85 4.29 -20.71 -0.17
N ASP A 86 4.85 -21.56 -1.04
CA ASP A 86 4.59 -22.99 -1.00
C ASP A 86 4.98 -23.59 0.35
N TYR A 87 4.15 -24.49 0.87
CA TYR A 87 4.40 -25.14 2.15
C TYR A 87 5.78 -25.81 2.22
N GLN A 88 6.23 -26.45 1.15
CA GLN A 88 7.54 -27.11 1.11
C GLN A 88 8.68 -26.10 1.26
N ILE A 89 8.57 -24.95 0.60
CA ILE A 89 9.54 -23.85 0.73
C ILE A 89 9.53 -23.32 2.15
N LEU A 90 8.34 -23.07 2.72
CA LEU A 90 8.19 -22.59 4.09
C LEU A 90 8.79 -23.57 5.10
N HIS A 91 8.52 -24.87 4.93
CA HIS A 91 9.06 -25.94 5.77
C HIS A 91 10.60 -25.98 5.69
N GLN A 92 11.17 -25.90 4.49
CA GLN A 92 12.63 -25.83 4.31
C GLN A 92 13.23 -24.62 5.03
N LEU A 93 12.66 -23.42 4.83
CA LEU A 93 13.14 -22.21 5.48
C LEU A 93 13.09 -22.31 7.01
N PHE A 94 12.01 -22.87 7.55
CA PHE A 94 11.82 -23.01 8.99
C PHE A 94 12.87 -23.94 9.63
N TYR A 95 13.21 -25.06 9.00
CA TYR A 95 14.17 -26.02 9.56
C TYR A 95 15.63 -25.76 9.16
N GLN A 96 15.89 -25.00 8.10
CA GLN A 96 17.25 -24.65 7.68
C GLN A 96 17.86 -23.53 8.52
N TYR A 97 17.04 -22.62 9.04
CA TYR A 97 17.48 -21.44 9.79
C TYR A 97 17.09 -21.45 11.28
N ASN A 98 16.43 -22.51 11.76
CA ASN A 98 16.35 -22.86 13.20
C ASN A 98 17.45 -23.85 13.55
#